data_AF-A0A960H1W1-F1
#
_entry.id   AF-A0A960H1W1-F1
#
_cell.length_a   1.000
_cell.length_b   1.000
_cell.length_c   1.000
_cell.angle_alpha   90.00
_cell.angle_beta   90.00
_cell.angle_gamma   90.00
#
_symmetry.space_group_name_H-M   'P 1'
#
loop_
_entity.id
_entity.type
_entity.pdbx_description
1 polymer ?
#
loop_
_entity_poly.entity_id
_entity_poly.type
_entity_poly.pdbx_seq_one_letter_code
_entity_poly.pdbx_strand_id
1 'polypeptide(L)' 'MNTSRTDVGTVEDLQASAVKAVRLDDFGTDDDNYREALDVLLESYRRDADFTELGSKMSRFF' A
#
# COMPACT_ATOMS: atom_id res chain seq x y z
N MET A 1 13.47 13.80 -13.47
CA MET A 1 12.37 13.06 -14.13
C MET A 1 11.52 12.43 -13.03
N ASN A 2 10.25 12.84 -12.87
CA ASN A 2 9.31 12.09 -12.03
C ASN A 2 8.90 10.85 -12.83
N THR A 3 9.57 9.72 -12.59
CA THR A 3 9.02 8.41 -12.94
C THR A 3 7.70 8.27 -12.20
N SER A 4 6.61 8.41 -12.94
CA SER A 4 5.26 8.11 -12.49
C SER A 4 5.25 6.84 -11.63
N ARG A 5 4.90 6.96 -10.35
CA ARG A 5 4.97 5.84 -9.40
C ARG A 5 3.88 4.82 -9.75
N THR A 6 4.27 3.75 -10.43
CA THR A 6 3.40 2.59 -10.73
C THR A 6 3.29 1.64 -9.54
N ASP A 7 4.03 1.89 -8.46
CA ASP A 7 3.96 1.16 -7.20
C ASP A 7 2.99 1.82 -6.20
N VAL A 8 2.21 0.96 -5.55
CA VAL A 8 1.25 1.26 -4.48
C VAL A 8 1.97 1.81 -3.24
N GLY A 9 3.22 1.43 -2.99
CA GLY A 9 4.04 1.86 -1.84
C GLY A 9 4.29 0.74 -0.84
N THR A 10 5.01 1.04 0.24
CA THR A 10 5.25 0.06 1.33
C THR A 10 4.10 0.04 2.34
N VAL A 11 4.11 -0.95 3.24
CA VAL A 11 3.17 -1.03 4.37
C VAL A 11 3.23 0.25 5.22
N GLU A 12 4.42 0.77 5.49
CA GLU A 12 4.62 2.00 6.27
C GLU A 12 4.06 3.23 5.54
N ASP A 13 4.27 3.34 4.22
CA ASP A 13 3.70 4.41 3.41
C ASP A 13 2.17 4.44 3.48
N LEU A 14 1.54 3.26 3.45
CA LEU A 14 0.09 3.11 3.52
C LEU A 14 -0.44 3.43 4.91
N GLN A 15 0.21 2.95 5.97
CA GLN A 15 -0.15 3.30 7.34
C GLN A 15 -0.04 4.81 7.59
N ALA A 16 1.07 5.44 7.19
CA ALA A 16 1.25 6.89 7.32
C ALA A 16 0.17 7.67 6.56
N SER A 17 -0.24 7.17 5.39
CA SER A 17 -1.33 7.77 4.61
C SER A 17 -2.69 7.62 5.31
N ALA A 18 -2.98 6.45 5.88
CA ALA A 18 -4.20 6.19 6.64
C ALA A 18 -4.27 7.09 7.88
N VAL A 19 -3.21 7.16 8.68
CA VAL A 19 -3.10 8.07 9.85
C VAL A 19 -3.36 9.51 9.45
N LYS A 20 -2.77 9.97 8.34
CA LYS A 20 -3.00 11.33 7.84
C LYS A 20 -4.46 11.58 7.47
N ALA A 21 -5.14 10.59 6.89
CA ALA A 21 -6.52 10.71 6.42
C ALA A 21 -7.53 10.67 7.56
N VAL A 22 -7.42 9.70 8.48
CA VAL A 22 -8.43 9.46 9.52
C VAL A 22 -8.01 9.93 10.92
N ARG A 23 -6.75 10.34 11.11
CA ARG A 23 -6.18 10.80 12.39
C ARG A 23 -6.18 9.75 13.50
N LEU A 24 -6.29 8.48 13.14
CA LEU A 24 -6.14 7.32 14.02
C LEU A 24 -4.87 6.57 13.63
N ASP A 25 -4.12 6.12 14.62
CA ASP A 25 -2.85 5.38 14.48
C ASP A 25 -2.83 4.04 15.20
N ASP A 26 -3.94 3.67 15.84
CA ASP A 26 -4.13 2.35 16.41
C ASP A 26 -4.62 1.36 15.34
N PHE A 27 -3.68 0.56 14.83
CA PHE A 27 -3.94 -0.52 13.88
C PHE A 27 -4.08 -1.89 14.58
N GLY A 28 -4.07 -1.94 15.91
CA GLY A 28 -4.05 -3.19 16.67
C GLY A 28 -2.67 -3.88 16.70
N THR A 29 -2.62 -5.05 17.35
CA THR A 29 -1.45 -5.92 17.41
C THR A 29 -1.27 -6.71 16.11
N ASP A 30 -0.06 -7.19 15.85
CA ASP A 30 0.26 -7.98 14.65
C ASP A 30 -0.11 -9.47 14.78
N ASP A 31 -1.04 -9.81 15.67
CA ASP A 31 -1.32 -11.19 16.05
C ASP A 31 -1.99 -11.99 14.92
N ASP A 32 -2.60 -11.30 13.96
CA ASP A 32 -3.18 -11.85 12.73
C ASP A 32 -2.20 -11.81 11.54
N ASN A 33 -0.97 -11.33 11.76
CA ASN A 33 0.09 -11.23 10.77
C ASN A 33 -0.28 -10.38 9.54
N TYR A 34 -1.12 -9.36 9.72
CA TYR A 34 -1.58 -8.52 8.61
C TYR A 34 -0.43 -7.80 7.89
N ARG A 35 0.66 -7.47 8.60
CA ARG A 35 1.81 -6.77 8.01
C ARG A 35 2.52 -7.63 6.96
N GLU A 36 2.79 -8.89 7.27
CA GLU A 36 3.42 -9.82 6.33
C GLU A 36 2.50 -10.10 5.13
N ALA A 37 1.20 -10.33 5.39
CA ALA A 37 0.23 -10.55 4.33
C ALA A 37 0.12 -9.34 3.37
N LEU A 38 0.15 -8.13 3.90
CA LEU A 38 0.12 -6.90 3.11
C LEU A 38 1.40 -6.71 2.30
N ASP A 39 2.56 -7.04 2.86
CA ASP A 39 3.84 -6.97 2.13
C ASP A 39 3.88 -7.93 0.94
N VAL A 40 3.41 -9.17 1.12
CA VAL A 40 3.26 -10.16 0.04
C VAL A 40 2.32 -9.65 -1.06
N LEU A 41 1.20 -9.03 -0.70
CA LEU A 41 0.26 -8.45 -1.66
C LEU A 41 0.90 -7.31 -2.47
N LEU A 42 1.63 -6.41 -1.79
CA LEU A 42 2.31 -5.28 -2.42
C LEU A 42 3.46 -5.73 -3.32
N GLU A 43 4.19 -6.78 -2.94
CA GLU A 43 5.21 -7.41 -3.79
C GLU A 43 4.58 -8.04 -5.05
N SER A 44 3.43 -8.72 -4.92
CA SER A 44 2.70 -9.25 -6.08
C SER A 44 2.23 -8.14 -7.02
N TYR A 45 1.72 -7.04 -6.48
CA TYR A 45 1.36 -5.86 -7.26
C TYR A 45 2.54 -5.21 -7.98
N ARG A 46 3.73 -5.20 -7.37
CA ARG A 46 4.96 -4.69 -8.01
C ARG A 46 5.48 -5.61 -9.11
N ARG A 47 5.38 -6.92 -8.93
CA ARG A 47 5.95 -7.91 -9.88
C ARG A 47 5.03 -8.24 -11.04
N ASP A 48 3.75 -8.47 -10.77
CA ASP A 48 2.88 -9.18 -11.70
C ASP A 48 1.76 -8.32 -12.28
N ALA A 49 1.36 -7.24 -11.61
CA ALA A 49 0.19 -6.47 -12.00
C ALA A 49 0.42 -5.48 -13.14
N ASP A 50 1.69 -5.24 -13.52
CA ASP A 50 2.14 -4.34 -14.60
C ASP A 50 1.28 -3.08 -14.71
N PHE A 51 1.04 -2.45 -13.55
CA PHE A 51 0.02 -1.41 -13.44
C PHE A 51 0.39 -0.22 -14.33
N THR A 52 -0.56 0.20 -15.16
CA THR A 52 -0.53 1.56 -15.70
C THR A 52 -0.59 2.56 -14.53
N GLU A 53 -0.11 3.79 -14.72
CA GLU A 53 -0.10 4.82 -13.65
C GLU A 53 -1.50 5.07 -13.04
N LEU A 54 -2.58 4.78 -13.78
CA LEU A 54 -3.95 4.85 -13.28
C LEU A 54 -4.32 3.64 -12.40
N GLY A 55 -3.85 2.44 -12.75
CA GLY A 55 -4.09 1.20 -12.00
C GLY A 55 -3.49 1.24 -10.60
N SER A 56 -2.27 1.76 -10.46
CA SER A 56 -1.59 1.87 -9.15
C SER A 56 -2.30 2.83 -8.19
N LYS A 57 -2.97 3.86 -8.72
CA LYS A 57 -3.78 4.82 -7.94
C LYS A 57 -5.12 4.23 -7.51
N MET A 58 -5.79 3.44 -8.36
CA MET A 58 -7.07 2.84 -8.02
C MET A 58 -6.96 1.79 -6.90
N SER A 59 -5.90 0.99 -6.88
CA SER A 59 -5.65 0.01 -5.79
C SER A 59 -5.44 0.65 -4.41
N ARG A 60 -5.21 1.97 -4.33
CA ARG A 60 -5.11 2.73 -3.07
C ARG A 60 -6.42 3.36 -2.61
N PHE A 61 -7.46 3.34 -3.46
CA PHE A 61 -8.75 3.99 -3.22
C PHE A 61 -9.83 3.01 -2.75
N PHE A 62 -9.70 1.72 -3.09
CA PHE A 62 -10.51 0.63 -2.54
C PHE A 62 -9.86 0.08 -1.28
#